data_AF-A0A3S0FKS8-F1
#
_entry.id   AF-A0A3S0FKS8-F1
#
_cell.length_a   1.000
_cell.length_b   1.000
_cell.length_c   1.000
_cell.angle_alpha   90.00
_cell.angle_beta   90.00
_cell.angle_gamma   90.00
#
_symmetry.space_group_name_H-M   'P 1'
#
loop_
_entity.id
_entity.type
_entity.pdbx_description
1 polymer ?
#
loop_
_entity_poly.entity_id
_entity_poly.type
_entity_poly.pdbx_seq_one_letter_code
_entity_poly.pdbx_strand_id
1 'polypeptide(L)' 'MCTQVEIDGIVCSTPRQLAARLGAEGPLEWVDRRGEMDWCLCVIDVPRTLERSALKWTRKGESETFVVER' A
#
# COMPACT_ATOMS: atom_id res chain seq x y z
N MET A 1 1.65 15.59 0.66
CA MET A 1 2.59 14.48 0.34
C MET A 1 1.74 13.28 -0.06
N CYS A 2 2.14 12.50 -1.07
CA CYS A 2 1.37 11.28 -1.43
C CYS A 2 1.74 10.12 -0.51
N THR A 3 0.80 9.21 -0.29
CA THR A 3 1.01 7.99 0.50
C THR A 3 2.05 7.07 -0.14
N GLN A 4 2.87 6.44 0.68
CA GLN A 4 3.94 5.51 0.28
C GLN A 4 3.92 4.26 1.16
N VAL A 5 4.30 3.11 0.60
CA VAL A 5 4.47 1.86 1.34
C VAL A 5 5.85 1.30 1.08
N GLU A 6 6.62 1.04 2.12
CA GLU A 6 7.94 0.41 2.08
C GLU A 6 7.78 -1.07 2.44
N ILE A 7 8.15 -1.98 1.52
CA ILE A 7 8.12 -3.43 1.71
C ILE A 7 9.49 -3.99 1.31
N ASP A 8 10.15 -4.70 2.23
CA ASP A 8 11.49 -5.27 2.00
C ASP A 8 12.52 -4.20 1.53
N GLY A 9 12.45 -3.00 2.11
CA GLY A 9 13.30 -1.85 1.76
C GLY A 9 12.96 -1.17 0.43
N ILE A 10 11.85 -1.54 -0.22
CA ILE A 10 11.43 -0.99 -1.51
C ILE A 10 10.16 -0.16 -1.35
N VAL A 11 10.23 1.09 -1.82
CA VAL A 11 9.11 2.04 -1.77
C VAL A 11 8.17 1.81 -2.95
N CYS A 12 6.93 1.46 -2.65
CA CYS A 12 5.78 1.45 -3.53
C CYS A 12 5.10 2.82 -3.46
N SER A 13 4.91 3.44 -4.62
CA SER A 13 4.20 4.71 -4.79
C SER A 13 2.92 4.58 -5.63
N THR A 14 2.71 3.42 -6.26
CA THR A 14 1.51 3.13 -7.05
C THR A 14 0.79 1.85 -6.62
N PRO A 15 -0.54 1.74 -6.86
CA PRO A 15 -1.30 0.52 -6.61
C PRO A 15 -0.70 -0.71 -7.30
N ARG A 16 -0.18 -0.57 -8.54
CA ARG A 16 0.47 -1.67 -9.26
C ARG A 16 1.69 -2.21 -8.52
N GLN A 17 2.56 -1.32 -8.05
CA GLN A 17 3.74 -1.71 -7.29
C GLN A 17 3.33 -2.41 -5.98
N LEU A 18 2.37 -1.83 -5.27
CA LEU A 18 1.86 -2.40 -4.03
C LEU A 18 1.27 -3.80 -4.25
N ALA A 19 0.38 -3.97 -5.23
CA ALA A 19 -0.23 -5.26 -5.58
C ALA A 19 0.83 -6.31 -5.96
N ALA A 20 1.83 -5.93 -6.75
CA ALA A 20 2.92 -6.83 -7.13
C ALA A 20 3.71 -7.34 -5.92
N ARG A 21 3.80 -6.57 -4.83
CA ARG A 21 4.52 -6.94 -3.60
C ARG A 21 3.68 -7.71 -2.61
N LEU A 22 2.39 -7.37 -2.48
CA LEU A 22 1.44 -8.11 -1.66
C LEU A 22 1.11 -9.49 -2.26
N GLY A 23 1.37 -9.66 -3.56
CA GLY A 23 1.03 -10.87 -4.31
C GLY A 23 -0.32 -10.74 -5.00
N ALA A 24 -0.53 -11.54 -6.05
CA ALA A 24 -1.70 -11.44 -6.93
C ALA A 24 -3.06 -11.68 -6.24
N GLU A 25 -3.06 -12.16 -5.00
CA GLU A 25 -4.26 -12.57 -4.26
C GLU A 25 -4.68 -11.58 -3.16
N GLY A 26 -3.88 -10.54 -2.88
CA GLY A 26 -4.25 -9.51 -1.90
C GLY A 26 -5.18 -8.46 -2.52
N PRO A 27 -6.46 -8.35 -2.12
CA PRO A 27 -7.33 -7.32 -2.66
C PRO A 27 -6.87 -5.95 -2.15
N LEU A 28 -6.48 -5.07 -3.07
CA LEU A 28 -6.32 -3.66 -2.77
C LEU A 28 -7.68 -3.08 -2.37
N GLU A 29 -7.73 -2.39 -1.24
CA GLU A 29 -8.90 -1.64 -0.80
C GLU A 29 -8.84 -0.24 -1.40
N TRP A 30 -9.80 0.11 -2.24
CA TRP A 30 -9.83 1.40 -2.94
C TRP A 30 -10.68 2.39 -2.15
N VAL A 31 -10.16 3.59 -1.89
CA VAL A 31 -10.92 4.71 -1.29
C VAL A 31 -11.80 5.37 -2.36
N ASP A 32 -11.24 5.60 -3.55
CA ASP A 32 -11.92 6.21 -4.69
C ASP A 32 -11.45 5.55 -6.00
N ARG A 33 -12.34 5.45 -7.00
CA ARG A 33 -12.16 4.81 -8.32
C ARG A 33 -11.50 3.43 -8.33
N ARG A 34 -12.27 2.40 -8.70
CA ARG A 34 -11.75 1.04 -8.92
C ARG A 34 -11.10 0.91 -10.30
N GLY A 35 -9.82 0.52 -10.35
CA GLY A 35 -9.24 -0.15 -11.51
C GLY A 35 -8.04 0.51 -12.19
N GLU A 36 -7.73 1.79 -11.93
CA GLU A 36 -6.53 2.41 -12.51
C GLU A 36 -5.32 2.20 -11.59
N MET A 37 -4.38 1.36 -12.02
CA MET A 37 -3.30 0.88 -11.15
C MET A 37 -2.03 1.75 -11.15
N ASP A 38 -1.95 2.76 -12.03
CA ASP A 38 -0.78 3.67 -12.15
C ASP A 38 -0.96 5.00 -11.41
N TRP A 39 -1.96 5.06 -10.53
CA TRP A 39 -2.22 6.24 -9.70
C TRP A 39 -1.30 6.31 -8.49
N CYS A 40 -1.36 7.40 -7.73
CA CYS A 40 -0.73 7.44 -6.42
C CYS A 40 -1.50 6.56 -5.42
N LEU A 41 -0.85 6.14 -4.34
CA LEU A 41 -1.51 5.34 -3.30
C LEU A 41 -2.59 6.09 -2.51
N CYS A 42 -2.80 7.39 -2.74
CA CYS A 42 -3.88 8.14 -2.08
C CYS A 42 -5.28 7.62 -2.45
N VAL A 43 -5.42 6.84 -3.52
CA VAL A 43 -6.68 6.18 -3.89
C VAL A 43 -6.85 4.80 -3.27
N ILE A 44 -5.84 4.32 -2.53
CA ILE A 44 -5.84 3.06 -1.81
C ILE A 44 -5.99 3.34 -0.31
N ASP A 45 -6.86 2.60 0.34
CA ASP A 45 -6.92 2.52 1.79
C ASP A 45 -5.78 1.61 2.21
N VAL A 46 -4.58 2.20 2.31
CA VAL A 46 -3.35 1.47 2.63
C VAL A 46 -3.46 0.74 3.97
N PRO A 47 -3.92 1.36 5.07
CA PRO A 47 -4.13 0.64 6.33
C PRO A 47 -5.00 -0.60 6.17
N ARG A 48 -6.18 -0.47 5.55
CA ARG A 48 -7.12 -1.58 5.40
C ARG A 48 -6.58 -2.67 4.45
N THR A 49 -5.88 -2.26 3.39
CA THR A 49 -5.21 -3.19 2.47
C THR A 49 -4.16 -4.01 3.21
N LEU A 50 -3.33 -3.37 4.04
CA LEU A 50 -2.29 -4.05 4.81
C LEU A 50 -2.87 -4.93 5.92
N GLU A 51 -3.93 -4.50 6.60
CA GLU A 51 -4.66 -5.34 7.58
C GLU A 51 -5.17 -6.66 6.94
N ARG A 52 -5.72 -6.58 5.72
CA ARG A 52 -6.20 -7.77 5.00
C ARG A 52 -5.08 -8.70 4.51
N SER A 53 -3.87 -8.18 4.35
CA SER A 53 -2.71 -8.95 3.89
C SER A 53 -2.08 -9.84 4.98
N ALA A 54 -2.57 -9.76 6.22
CA ALA A 54 -2.01 -10.45 7.39
C ALA A 54 -0.52 -10.16 7.65
N LEU A 55 0.01 -9.07 7.08
CA LEU A 55 1.38 -8.61 7.28
C LEU A 55 1.44 -7.70 8.50
N LYS A 56 2.58 -7.72 9.20
CA LYS A 56 2.87 -6.72 10.23
C LYS A 56 3.31 -5.44 9.55
N TRP A 57 2.83 -4.30 10.03
CA TRP A 57 3.21 -3.01 9.49
C TRP A 57 3.17 -1.93 10.56
N THR A 58 3.92 -0.86 10.32
CA THR A 58 3.94 0.34 11.15
C THR A 58 3.86 1.58 10.29
N ARG A 59 3.42 2.69 10.87
CA ARG A 59 3.42 4.00 10.20
C ARG A 59 4.62 4.81 10.70
N LYS A 60 5.45 5.31 9.79
CA LYS A 60 6.61 6.16 10.13
C LYS A 60 6.14 7.58 10.52
N GLY A 61 5.80 7.77 11.81
CA GLY A 61 5.56 9.09 12.42
C GLY A 61 4.46 9.92 11.72
N GLU A 62 4.69 11.23 11.59
CA GLU A 62 3.80 12.18 10.87
C GLU A 62 3.81 12.00 9.34
N SER A 63 4.60 11.05 8.82
CA SER A 63 4.69 10.81 7.39
C SER A 63 3.52 9.97 6.90
N GLU A 64 3.12 10.19 5.66
CA GLU A 64 2.21 9.32 4.90
C GLU A 64 2.95 8.06 4.38
N THR A 65 3.84 7.49 5.20
CA THR A 65 4.69 6.34 4.84
C THR A 65 4.42 5.16 5.77
N PHE A 66 4.03 4.04 5.19
CA PHE A 66 3.78 2.77 5.87
C PHE A 66 4.95 1.82 5.61
N VAL A 67 5.42 1.12 6.63
CA VAL A 67 6.52 0.16 6.53
C VAL A 67 5.99 -1.20 6.90
N VAL A 68 6.18 -2.17 6.02
CA VAL A 68 5.73 -3.55 6.19
C VAL A 68 6.91 -4.42 6.61
N GLU A 69 6.72 -5.18 7.69
CA GLU A 69 7.66 -6.18 8.20
C GLU A 69 7.21 -7.57 7.74
N ARG A 70 8.08 -8.26 7.01
CA ARG A 70 7.88 -9.65 6.56
C ARG A 70 8.68 -10.63 7.38
#